data_AF-A0A191HSY3-F1
#
_entry.id   AF-A0A191HSY3-F1
#
_cell.length_a   1.000
_cell.length_b   1.000
_cell.length_c   1.000
_cell.angle_alpha   90.00
_cell.angle_beta   90.00
_cell.angle_gamma   90.00
#
_symmetry.space_group_name_H-M   'P 1'
#
loop_
_entity.id
_entity.type
_entity.pdbx_description
1 polymer ?
#
loop_
_entity_poly.entity_id
_entity_poly.type
_entity_poly.pdbx_seq_one_letter_code
_entity_poly.pdbx_strand_id
1 'polypeptide(L)'
;MKIIKKVLIILCATYIVGIIFANGINLFLDNFYEKLKLKISTKLKLSLLNKLSKSDGYYLSRLETGDVLRILDNDIFQIENFGINIIFEFITNAITAIVVFFILMFISPILLGVVLIIQVFTFVIQDKISKKVEARIKHIRKIAGEQSNLQEQFVSNIKGVTLTNATRYFEKVIRKSKVIL
;
A
#
# COMPACT_ATOMS: atom_id res chain seq x y z
N MET A 1 -8.68 42.17 -32.84
CA MET A 1 -9.61 41.12 -32.34
C MET A 1 -9.42 39.73 -32.99
N LYS A 2 -9.19 39.59 -34.30
CA LYS A 2 -8.97 38.27 -34.96
C LYS A 2 -7.71 37.51 -34.50
N ILE A 3 -6.60 38.23 -34.27
CA ILE A 3 -5.33 37.64 -33.80
C ILE A 3 -5.48 37.03 -32.40
N ILE A 4 -6.13 37.75 -31.49
CA ILE A 4 -6.40 37.29 -30.11
C ILE A 4 -7.25 36.01 -30.15
N LYS A 5 -8.31 35.96 -30.96
CA LYS A 5 -9.12 34.74 -31.13
C LYS A 5 -8.30 33.56 -31.67
N LYS A 6 -7.40 33.79 -32.64
CA LYS A 6 -6.53 32.73 -33.20
C LYS A 6 -5.53 32.19 -32.17
N VAL A 7 -4.89 33.08 -31.40
CA VAL A 7 -3.97 32.69 -30.31
C VAL A 7 -4.70 31.87 -29.25
N LEU A 8 -5.92 32.29 -28.88
CA LEU A 8 -6.73 31.61 -27.88
C LEU A 8 -7.14 30.20 -28.34
N ILE A 9 -7.52 30.04 -29.61
CA ILE A 9 -7.83 28.72 -30.20
C ILE A 9 -6.60 27.81 -30.18
N ILE A 10 -5.41 28.31 -30.49
CA ILE A 10 -4.17 27.50 -30.49
C ILE A 10 -3.81 27.06 -29.06
N LEU A 11 -3.95 27.93 -28.07
CA LEU A 11 -3.72 27.58 -26.66
C LEU A 11 -4.72 26.53 -26.17
N CYS A 12 -6.01 26.69 -26.49
CA CYS A 12 -7.01 25.69 -26.15
C CYS A 12 -6.74 24.34 -26.84
N ALA A 13 -6.39 24.36 -28.13
CA ALA A 13 -6.09 23.14 -28.87
C ALA A 13 -4.87 22.39 -28.30
N THR A 14 -3.78 23.10 -28.01
CA THR A 14 -2.57 22.51 -27.42
C THR A 14 -2.84 21.94 -26.03
N TYR A 15 -3.63 22.63 -25.20
CA TYR A 15 -4.01 22.12 -23.88
C TYR A 15 -4.86 20.85 -23.96
N ILE A 16 -5.86 20.82 -24.85
CA ILE A 16 -6.72 19.63 -25.06
C ILE A 16 -5.89 18.43 -25.54
N VAL A 17 -5.00 18.64 -26.51
CA VAL A 17 -4.10 17.59 -27.01
C VAL A 17 -3.21 17.07 -25.87
N GLY A 18 -2.68 17.97 -25.04
CA GLY A 18 -1.88 17.61 -23.87
C GLY A 18 -2.65 16.73 -22.87
N ILE A 19 -3.91 17.07 -22.57
CA ILE A 19 -4.77 16.26 -21.69
C ILE A 19 -5.04 14.87 -22.27
N ILE A 20 -5.41 14.80 -23.56
CA ILE A 20 -5.71 13.52 -24.21
C ILE A 20 -4.46 12.63 -24.19
N PHE A 21 -3.30 13.21 -24.51
CA PHE A 21 -2.03 12.49 -24.50
C PHE A 21 -1.65 12.01 -23.10
N ALA A 22 -1.76 12.86 -22.08
CA ALA A 22 -1.49 12.50 -20.69
C ALA A 22 -2.39 11.36 -20.19
N ASN A 23 -3.70 11.44 -20.46
CA ASN A 23 -4.63 10.36 -20.11
C ASN A 23 -4.34 9.08 -20.89
N GLY A 24 -3.94 9.17 -22.16
CA GLY A 24 -3.51 8.01 -22.94
C GLY A 24 -2.29 7.30 -22.33
N ILE A 25 -1.30 8.07 -21.87
CA ILE A 25 -0.14 7.53 -21.15
C ILE A 25 -0.57 6.87 -19.83
N ASN A 26 -1.42 7.53 -19.04
CA ASN A 26 -1.87 6.99 -17.76
C ASN A 26 -2.58 5.64 -17.95
N LEU A 27 -3.51 5.53 -18.91
CA LEU A 27 -4.17 4.26 -19.22
C LEU A 27 -3.19 3.17 -19.66
N PHE A 28 -2.15 3.53 -20.41
CA PHE A 28 -1.11 2.59 -20.80
C PHE A 28 -0.30 2.12 -19.58
N LEU A 29 0.09 3.05 -18.70
CA LEU A 29 0.84 2.76 -17.48
C LEU A 29 0.03 1.90 -16.50
N ASP A 30 -1.25 2.21 -16.28
CA ASP A 30 -2.12 1.43 -15.41
C ASP A 30 -2.23 -0.03 -15.90
N ASN A 31 -2.46 -0.22 -17.20
CA ASN A 31 -2.48 -1.55 -17.81
C ASN A 31 -1.13 -2.28 -17.68
N PHE A 32 -0.02 -1.55 -17.77
CA PHE A 32 1.32 -2.11 -17.57
C PHE A 32 1.53 -2.52 -16.11
N TYR A 33 1.12 -1.68 -15.15
CA TYR A 33 1.22 -1.95 -13.72
C TYR A 33 0.41 -3.17 -13.33
N GLU A 34 -0.83 -3.31 -13.80
CA GLU A 34 -1.67 -4.49 -13.54
C GLU A 34 -1.04 -5.80 -14.05
N LYS A 35 -0.49 -5.79 -15.28
CA LYS A 35 0.22 -6.97 -15.81
C LYS A 35 1.44 -7.33 -14.97
N LEU A 36 2.16 -6.32 -14.49
CA LEU A 36 3.36 -6.52 -13.69
C LEU A 36 3.04 -7.05 -12.29
N LYS A 37 1.96 -6.56 -11.67
CA LYS A 37 1.42 -7.09 -10.41
C LYS A 37 1.14 -8.58 -10.48
N LEU A 38 0.35 -8.99 -11.47
CA LEU A 38 0.00 -10.39 -11.70
C LEU A 38 1.24 -11.26 -11.91
N LYS A 39 2.20 -10.77 -12.71
CA LYS A 39 3.45 -11.49 -12.99
C LYS A 39 4.30 -11.69 -11.73
N ILE A 40 4.45 -10.65 -10.92
CA ILE A 40 5.24 -10.71 -9.67
C ILE A 40 4.55 -11.63 -8.65
N SER A 41 3.24 -11.45 -8.44
CA SER A 41 2.44 -12.29 -7.53
C SER A 41 2.52 -13.77 -7.89
N THR A 42 2.30 -14.09 -9.18
CA THR A 42 2.40 -15.47 -9.68
C THR A 42 3.79 -16.05 -9.49
N LYS A 43 4.85 -15.25 -9.76
CA LYS A 43 6.23 -15.70 -9.58
C LYS A 43 6.55 -15.96 -8.10
N LEU A 44 6.05 -15.14 -7.18
CA LEU A 44 6.21 -15.34 -5.74
C LEU A 44 5.50 -16.62 -5.28
N LYS A 45 4.25 -16.83 -5.70
CA LYS A 45 3.48 -18.05 -5.40
C LYS A 45 4.20 -19.31 -5.89
N LEU A 46 4.62 -19.32 -7.15
CA LEU A 46 5.36 -20.45 -7.73
C LEU A 46 6.70 -20.69 -7.04
N SER A 47 7.44 -19.63 -6.69
CA SER A 47 8.72 -19.77 -5.98
C SER A 47 8.53 -20.33 -4.57
N LEU A 48 7.45 -19.98 -3.87
CA LEU A 48 7.15 -20.53 -2.55
C LEU A 48 6.76 -21.99 -2.65
N LEU A 49 5.86 -22.35 -3.56
CA LEU A 49 5.46 -23.74 -3.79
C LEU A 49 6.64 -24.64 -4.17
N ASN A 50 7.54 -24.15 -5.04
CA ASN A 50 8.74 -24.90 -5.45
C ASN A 50 9.77 -25.04 -4.31
N LYS A 51 9.84 -24.08 -3.38
CA LYS A 51 10.67 -24.21 -2.18
C LYS A 51 10.07 -25.24 -1.23
N LEU A 52 8.76 -25.19 -0.99
CA LEU A 52 8.05 -26.13 -0.14
C LEU A 52 8.15 -27.57 -0.66
N SER A 53 8.03 -27.78 -1.98
CA SER A 53 8.14 -29.13 -2.56
C SER A 53 9.53 -29.74 -2.46
N LYS A 54 10.57 -28.91 -2.28
CA LYS A 54 11.97 -29.33 -2.13
C LYS A 54 12.47 -29.34 -0.68
N SER A 55 11.65 -28.85 0.25
CA SER A 55 11.98 -28.85 1.67
C SER A 55 11.96 -30.25 2.25
N ASP A 56 12.84 -30.53 3.20
CA ASP A 56 12.85 -31.79 3.91
C ASP A 56 11.59 -31.98 4.78
N GLY A 57 11.30 -33.22 5.13
CA GLY A 57 10.12 -33.58 5.93
C GLY A 57 10.17 -33.00 7.36
N TYR A 58 11.36 -32.70 7.90
CA TYR A 58 11.51 -32.11 9.22
C TYR A 58 11.04 -30.64 9.23
N TYR A 59 11.41 -29.88 8.20
CA TYR A 59 10.93 -28.52 8.00
C TYR A 59 9.42 -28.48 7.73
N LEU A 60 8.93 -29.35 6.83
CA LEU A 60 7.50 -29.43 6.51
C LEU A 60 6.63 -29.81 7.72
N SER A 61 7.13 -30.70 8.60
CA SER A 61 6.40 -31.12 9.81
C SER A 61 6.17 -30.02 10.84
N ARG A 62 6.90 -28.90 10.73
CA ARG A 62 6.80 -27.75 11.64
C ARG A 62 5.98 -26.60 11.06
N LEU A 63 5.57 -26.70 9.79
CA LEU A 63 4.75 -25.67 9.15
C LEU A 63 3.28 -25.97 9.41
N GLU A 64 2.55 -24.96 9.87
CA GLU A 64 1.10 -25.01 9.90
C GLU A 64 0.56 -24.74 8.49
N THR A 65 -0.25 -25.66 7.95
CA THR A 65 -0.85 -25.50 6.61
C THR A 65 -1.64 -24.19 6.49
N GLY A 66 -2.27 -23.75 7.59
CA GLY A 66 -2.98 -22.47 7.67
C GLY A 66 -2.06 -21.26 7.44
N ASP A 67 -0.85 -21.28 8.00
CA ASP A 67 0.12 -20.20 7.80
C ASP A 67 0.65 -20.14 6.36
N VAL A 68 0.89 -21.30 5.75
CA VAL A 68 1.30 -21.38 4.35
C VAL A 68 0.22 -20.81 3.43
N LEU A 69 -1.05 -21.17 3.66
CA LEU A 69 -2.19 -20.62 2.93
C LEU A 69 -2.33 -19.11 3.17
N ARG A 70 -2.18 -18.65 4.41
CA ARG A 70 -2.20 -17.21 4.75
C ARG A 70 -1.14 -16.44 3.97
N ILE A 71 0.08 -16.97 3.87
CA ILE A 71 1.15 -16.33 3.10
C ILE A 71 0.81 -16.30 1.60
N LEU A 72 0.35 -17.43 1.04
CA LEU A 72 0.04 -17.56 -0.38
C LEU A 72 -1.12 -16.65 -0.83
N ASP A 73 -2.16 -16.53 0.00
CA ASP A 73 -3.40 -15.85 -0.39
C ASP A 73 -3.54 -14.44 0.19
N ASN A 74 -3.05 -14.18 1.41
CA ASN A 74 -3.13 -12.86 2.02
C ASN A 74 -1.84 -12.07 1.79
N ASP A 75 -0.69 -12.55 2.25
CA ASP A 75 0.53 -11.73 2.25
C ASP A 75 1.01 -11.39 0.83
N ILE A 76 0.97 -12.35 -0.10
CA ILE A 76 1.31 -12.09 -1.51
C ILE A 76 0.26 -11.18 -2.17
N PHE A 77 -1.02 -11.32 -1.84
CA PHE A 77 -2.08 -10.44 -2.35
C PHE A 77 -1.90 -8.99 -1.86
N GLN A 78 -1.45 -8.78 -0.62
CA GLN A 78 -1.14 -7.44 -0.12
C GLN A 78 0.04 -6.81 -0.88
N ILE A 79 1.07 -7.60 -1.21
CA ILE A 79 2.19 -7.15 -2.04
C ILE A 79 1.68 -6.76 -3.43
N GLU A 80 0.82 -7.57 -4.02
CA GLU A 80 0.22 -7.35 -5.34
C GLU A 80 -0.57 -6.03 -5.40
N ASN A 81 -1.49 -5.81 -4.46
CA ASN A 81 -2.44 -4.71 -4.54
C ASN A 81 -1.94 -3.38 -3.95
N PHE A 82 -1.12 -3.43 -2.90
CA PHE A 82 -0.65 -2.22 -2.21
C PHE A 82 0.83 -1.96 -2.47
N GLY A 83 1.68 -2.98 -2.28
CA GLY A 83 3.12 -2.80 -2.33
C GLY A 83 3.61 -2.29 -3.68
N ILE A 84 3.16 -2.92 -4.76
CA ILE A 84 3.62 -2.62 -6.12
C ILE A 84 3.14 -1.23 -6.59
N ASN A 85 1.90 -0.85 -6.27
CA ASN A 85 1.36 0.47 -6.60
C ASN A 85 2.18 1.60 -5.97
N ILE A 86 2.47 1.50 -4.68
CA ILE A 86 3.23 2.50 -3.94
C ILE A 86 4.62 2.71 -4.57
N ILE A 87 5.28 1.64 -5.00
CA ILE A 87 6.59 1.72 -5.65
C ILE A 87 6.51 2.47 -6.97
N PHE A 88 5.50 2.19 -7.81
CA PHE A 88 5.35 2.86 -9.11
C PHE A 88 4.94 4.32 -8.97
N GLU A 89 4.05 4.63 -8.04
CA GLU A 89 3.68 6.00 -7.71
C GLU A 89 4.90 6.78 -7.24
N PHE A 90 5.73 6.19 -6.37
CA PHE A 90 6.97 6.82 -5.91
C PHE A 90 7.93 7.13 -7.07
N ILE A 91 8.16 6.17 -7.97
CA ILE A 91 9.01 6.38 -9.14
C ILE A 91 8.46 7.48 -10.04
N THR A 92 7.17 7.45 -10.33
CA THR A 92 6.51 8.44 -11.21
C THR A 92 6.61 9.84 -10.60
N ASN A 93 6.29 9.98 -9.31
CA ASN A 93 6.38 11.24 -8.59
C ASN A 93 7.81 11.76 -8.51
N ALA A 94 8.80 10.89 -8.35
CA ALA A 94 10.22 11.28 -8.37
C ALA A 94 10.64 11.84 -9.74
N ILE A 95 10.24 11.19 -10.84
CA ILE A 95 10.49 11.69 -12.19
C ILE A 95 9.82 13.05 -12.39
N THR A 96 8.55 13.20 -12.00
CA THR A 96 7.83 14.48 -12.07
C THR A 96 8.54 15.57 -11.28
N ALA A 97 8.97 15.27 -10.05
CA ALA A 97 9.69 16.23 -9.21
C ALA A 97 11.01 16.70 -9.87
N ILE A 98 11.76 15.79 -10.49
CA ILE A 98 13.00 16.11 -11.21
C ILE A 98 12.72 17.01 -12.42
N VAL A 99 11.71 16.66 -13.24
CA VAL A 99 11.33 17.45 -14.42
C VAL A 99 10.88 18.85 -14.00
N VAL A 100 10.02 18.95 -12.99
CA VAL A 100 9.52 20.23 -12.44
C VAL A 100 10.67 21.06 -11.88
N PHE A 101 11.63 20.43 -11.18
CA PHE A 101 12.82 21.11 -10.67
C PHE A 101 13.64 21.75 -11.79
N PHE A 102 13.93 21.02 -12.87
CA PHE A 102 14.66 21.57 -14.01
C PHE A 102 13.89 22.71 -14.69
N ILE A 103 12.58 22.54 -14.91
CA ILE A 103 11.72 23.60 -15.47
C ILE A 103 11.79 24.87 -14.62
N LEU A 104 11.65 24.75 -13.30
CA LEU A 104 11.70 25.88 -12.37
C LEU A 104 13.07 26.57 -12.35
N MET A 105 14.15 25.79 -12.46
CA MET A 105 15.51 26.33 -12.52
C MET A 105 15.70 27.30 -13.69
N PHE A 106 15.11 26.99 -14.85
CA PHE A 106 15.20 27.85 -16.03
C PHE A 106 14.21 29.03 -16.01
N ILE A 107 13.03 28.86 -15.41
CA ILE A 107 11.99 29.91 -15.38
C ILE A 107 12.27 30.96 -14.30
N SER A 108 12.49 30.53 -13.05
CA SER A 108 12.67 31.44 -11.92
C SER A 108 13.41 30.74 -10.76
N PRO A 109 14.73 30.99 -10.61
CA PRO A 109 15.51 30.46 -9.49
C PRO A 109 14.99 30.90 -8.11
N ILE A 110 14.34 32.06 -8.03
CA ILE A 110 13.73 32.56 -6.79
C ILE A 110 12.55 31.68 -6.39
N LEU A 111 11.66 31.35 -7.34
CA LEU A 111 10.53 30.48 -7.09
C LEU A 111 10.98 29.06 -6.70
N LEU A 112 12.03 28.56 -7.34
CA LEU A 112 12.68 27.30 -6.96
C LEU A 112 13.15 27.33 -5.50
N GLY A 113 13.81 28.40 -5.07
CA GLY A 113 14.23 28.58 -3.68
C GLY A 113 13.06 28.52 -2.68
N VAL A 114 11.95 29.21 -2.99
CA VAL A 114 10.73 29.17 -2.16
C VAL A 114 10.15 27.75 -2.07
N VAL A 115 10.03 27.05 -3.20
CA VAL A 115 9.53 25.67 -3.24
C VAL A 115 10.42 24.72 -2.43
N LEU A 116 11.75 24.86 -2.52
CA LEU A 116 12.67 24.04 -1.75
C LEU A 116 12.56 24.26 -0.24
N ILE A 117 12.39 25.52 0.21
CA ILE A 117 12.19 25.83 1.63
C ILE A 117 10.90 25.15 2.14
N ILE A 118 9.81 25.24 1.37
CA ILE A 118 8.54 24.58 1.70
C ILE A 118 8.70 23.06 1.73
N GLN A 119 9.46 22.49 0.79
CA GLN A 119 9.70 21.04 0.72
C GLN A 119 10.48 20.54 1.94
N VAL A 120 11.52 21.26 2.36
CA VAL A 120 12.29 20.94 3.57
C VAL A 120 11.40 21.01 4.81
N PHE A 121 10.58 22.06 4.94
CA PHE A 121 9.65 22.20 6.05
C PHE A 121 8.63 21.05 6.10
N THR A 122 8.06 20.70 4.95
CA THR A 122 7.12 19.58 4.81
C THR A 122 7.77 18.25 5.20
N PHE A 123 9.01 18.01 4.75
CA PHE A 123 9.74 16.78 5.08
C PHE A 123 9.97 16.62 6.59
N VAL A 124 10.36 17.71 7.28
CA VAL A 124 10.57 17.69 8.74
C VAL A 124 9.26 17.39 9.49
N ILE A 125 8.14 17.97 9.06
CA ILE A 125 6.83 17.68 9.65
C ILE A 125 6.44 16.23 9.39
N GLN A 126 6.60 15.76 8.15
CA GLN A 126 6.24 14.42 7.74
C GLN A 126 7.02 13.37 8.54
N ASP A 127 8.33 13.55 8.76
CA ASP A 127 9.15 12.64 9.58
C ASP A 127 8.62 12.53 11.02
N LYS A 128 8.30 13.67 11.66
CA LYS A 128 7.75 13.69 13.03
C LYS A 128 6.40 12.99 13.12
N ILE A 129 5.51 13.26 12.16
CA ILE A 129 4.20 12.60 12.11
C ILE A 129 4.36 11.11 11.86
N SER A 130 5.23 10.71 10.92
CA SER A 130 5.47 9.32 10.55
C SER A 130 5.95 8.49 11.74
N LYS A 131 6.91 9.00 12.52
CA LYS A 131 7.39 8.36 13.76
C LYS A 131 6.28 8.17 14.79
N LYS A 132 5.41 9.18 14.96
CA LYS A 132 4.27 9.12 15.88
C LYS A 132 3.22 8.10 15.43
N VAL A 133 2.96 8.04 14.13
CA VAL A 133 2.04 7.07 13.52
C VAL A 133 2.61 5.66 13.66
N GLU A 134 3.89 5.45 13.38
CA GLU A 134 4.55 4.14 13.50
C GLU A 134 4.46 3.60 14.94
N ALA A 135 4.71 4.43 15.95
CA ALA A 135 4.59 4.05 17.36
C ALA A 135 3.14 3.61 17.71
N ARG A 136 2.13 4.32 17.20
CA ARG A 136 0.72 3.96 17.40
C ARG A 136 0.34 2.69 16.66
N ILE A 137 0.81 2.50 15.43
CA ILE A 137 0.58 1.27 14.65
C ILE A 137 1.17 0.06 15.37
N LYS A 138 2.35 0.17 16.01
CA LYS A 138 2.92 -0.91 16.83
C LYS A 138 1.98 -1.30 17.98
N HIS A 139 1.40 -0.32 18.67
CA HIS A 139 0.43 -0.57 19.74
C HIS A 139 -0.85 -1.23 19.21
N ILE A 140 -1.41 -0.72 18.12
CA ILE A 140 -2.60 -1.29 17.45
C ILE A 140 -2.33 -2.73 17.03
N ARG A 141 -1.15 -3.01 16.46
CA ARG A 141 -0.76 -4.37 16.03
C ARG A 141 -0.68 -5.34 17.21
N LYS A 142 -0.20 -4.88 18.38
CA LYS A 142 -0.18 -5.69 19.60
C LYS A 142 -1.61 -6.05 20.05
N ILE A 143 -2.50 -5.07 20.13
CA ILE A 143 -3.92 -5.30 20.48
C ILE A 143 -4.58 -6.25 19.49
N ALA A 144 -4.34 -6.06 18.19
CA ALA A 144 -4.87 -6.94 17.16
C ALA A 144 -4.38 -8.39 17.32
N GLY A 145 -3.11 -8.59 17.70
CA GLY A 145 -2.55 -9.92 18.00
C GLY A 145 -3.20 -10.57 19.22
N GLU A 146 -3.39 -9.82 20.31
CA GLU A 146 -4.11 -10.31 21.50
C GLU A 146 -5.56 -10.70 21.17
N GLN A 147 -6.23 -9.90 20.33
CA GLN A 147 -7.58 -10.20 19.87
C GLN A 147 -7.63 -11.46 18.98
N SER A 148 -6.66 -11.62 18.07
CA SER A 148 -6.57 -12.82 17.22
C SER A 148 -6.38 -14.09 18.06
N ASN A 149 -5.52 -14.05 19.06
CA ASN A 149 -5.29 -15.18 19.97
C ASN A 149 -6.56 -15.56 20.76
N LEU A 150 -7.32 -14.56 21.24
CA LEU A 150 -8.61 -14.82 21.91
C LEU A 150 -9.64 -15.47 20.96
N GLN A 151 -9.69 -15.02 19.71
CA GLN A 151 -10.57 -15.61 18.69
C GLN A 151 -10.16 -17.06 18.40
N GLU A 152 -8.87 -17.33 18.27
CA GLU A 152 -8.35 -18.68 18.06
C GLU A 152 -8.70 -19.62 19.22
N GLN A 153 -8.49 -19.19 20.47
CA GLN A 153 -8.85 -19.97 21.66
C GLN A 153 -10.35 -20.31 21.70
N PHE A 154 -11.20 -19.34 21.36
CA PHE A 154 -12.65 -19.56 21.30
C PHE A 154 -13.03 -20.56 20.20
N VAL A 155 -12.48 -20.41 18.98
CA VAL A 155 -12.79 -21.28 17.84
C VAL A 155 -12.27 -22.70 18.06
N SER A 156 -11.03 -22.84 18.53
CA SER A 156 -10.43 -24.15 18.83
C SER A 156 -11.21 -24.93 19.89
N ASN A 157 -11.77 -24.22 20.89
CA ASN A 157 -12.54 -24.83 21.97
C ASN A 157 -14.07 -24.64 21.83
N ILE A 158 -14.58 -24.34 20.64
CA ILE A 158 -15.96 -23.90 20.44
C ILE A 158 -17.01 -24.90 20.98
N LYS A 159 -16.72 -26.20 20.93
CA LYS A 159 -17.56 -27.25 21.52
C LYS A 159 -17.59 -27.17 23.04
N GLY A 160 -16.42 -27.01 23.68
CA GLY A 160 -16.34 -26.87 25.14
C GLY A 160 -16.99 -25.59 25.65
N VAL A 161 -16.81 -24.49 24.92
CA VAL A 161 -17.40 -23.19 25.29
C VAL A 161 -18.93 -23.20 25.16
N THR A 162 -19.48 -23.84 24.12
CA THR A 162 -20.94 -23.95 23.94
C THR A 162 -21.57 -24.90 24.96
N LEU A 163 -20.93 -26.04 25.25
CA LEU A 163 -21.42 -27.00 26.26
C LEU A 163 -21.42 -26.43 27.69
N THR A 164 -20.49 -25.53 28.00
CA THR A 164 -20.37 -24.89 29.33
C THR A 164 -21.17 -23.59 29.46
N ASN A 165 -21.92 -23.17 28.42
CA ASN A 165 -22.59 -21.86 28.35
C ASN A 165 -21.66 -20.64 28.63
N ALA A 166 -20.35 -20.81 28.43
CA ALA A 166 -19.35 -19.77 28.66
C ALA A 166 -19.29 -18.71 27.52
N THR A 167 -20.14 -18.83 26.50
CA THR A 167 -20.19 -17.92 25.34
C THR A 167 -20.34 -16.45 25.74
N ARG A 168 -21.16 -16.14 26.75
CA ARG A 168 -21.33 -14.77 27.25
C ARG A 168 -20.06 -14.18 27.88
N TYR A 169 -19.19 -15.03 28.44
CA TYR A 169 -17.91 -14.57 28.99
C TYR A 169 -16.98 -14.13 27.87
N PHE A 170 -16.79 -14.97 26.84
CA PHE A 170 -15.97 -14.63 25.67
C PHE A 170 -16.50 -13.41 24.92
N GLU A 171 -17.82 -13.31 24.72
CA GLU A 171 -18.45 -12.15 24.09
C GLU A 171 -18.18 -10.85 24.88
N LYS A 172 -18.28 -10.89 26.20
CA LYS A 172 -17.98 -9.74 27.08
C LYS A 172 -16.50 -9.34 27.01
N VAL A 173 -15.59 -10.31 26.96
CA VAL A 173 -14.14 -10.06 26.85
C VAL A 173 -13.80 -9.44 25.49
N ILE A 174 -14.33 -9.99 24.39
CA ILE A 174 -14.13 -9.45 23.04
C ILE A 174 -14.72 -8.04 22.91
N ARG A 175 -15.89 -7.78 23.50
CA ARG A 175 -16.50 -6.45 23.48
C ARG A 175 -15.68 -5.43 24.26
N LYS A 176 -15.02 -5.84 25.35
CA LYS A 176 -14.16 -4.97 26.16
C LYS A 176 -12.84 -4.65 25.44
N SER A 177 -12.29 -5.57 24.65
CA SER A 177 -11.08 -5.29 23.84
C SER A 177 -11.35 -4.27 22.72
N LYS A 178 -12.59 -4.24 22.19
CA LYS A 178 -13.04 -3.26 21.19
C LYS A 178 -13.07 -1.80 21.68
N VAL A 179 -13.16 -1.55 22.99
CA VAL A 179 -13.27 -0.20 23.59
C VAL A 179 -11.92 0.52 23.70
N ILE A 180 -10.81 -0.19 23.47
CA ILE A 180 -9.43 0.33 23.61
C ILE A 180 -8.87 0.84 22.26
N LEU A 181 -9.59 0.61 21.16
CA LEU A 181 -9.31 1.15 19.82
C LEU A 181 -10.02 2.50 19.63
#